data_AF-A0A545B570-F1
#
_entry.id   AF-A0A545B570-F1
#
_cell.length_a   1.000
_cell.length_b   1.000
_cell.length_c   1.000
_cell.angle_alpha   90.00
_cell.angle_beta   90.00
_cell.angle_gamma   90.00
#
_symmetry.space_group_name_H-M   'P 1'
#
loop_
_entity.id
_entity.type
_entity.pdbx_description
1 polymer ?
#
loop_
_entity_poly.entity_id
_entity_poly.type
_entity_poly.pdbx_seq_one_letter_code
_entity_poly.pdbx_strand_id
1 'polypeptide(L)'
;MGPALSIARLIASTPVHVAVGFLAMGGWAVFANAGHGLRAMLLAGLVQGMISGALTLGLKRSVDWMRPRMARGPGYWLPPLVAISVSALLLVSAHWLCGTPQIVATIAVPLCVSLSYIFTYNILRQRRAGRRPDRKDPHG
;
A
#
# COMPACT_ATOMS: atom_id res chain seq x y z
N MET A 1 6.44 -30.61 14.57
CA MET A 1 6.50 -29.24 13.98
C MET A 1 5.10 -28.89 13.50
N GLY A 2 4.39 -28.02 14.22
CA GLY A 2 2.93 -27.87 14.10
C GLY A 2 2.47 -26.92 12.99
N PRO A 3 1.25 -27.09 12.46
CA PRO A 3 0.69 -26.35 11.33
C PRO A 3 0.64 -24.82 11.54
N ALA A 4 0.57 -24.35 12.78
CA ALA A 4 0.61 -22.93 13.12
C ALA A 4 1.93 -22.23 12.71
N LEU A 5 3.07 -22.93 12.79
CA LEU A 5 4.37 -22.38 12.38
C LEU A 5 4.46 -22.23 10.84
N SER A 6 3.78 -23.11 10.10
CA SER A 6 3.72 -23.07 8.63
C SER A 6 2.81 -21.95 8.13
N ILE A 7 1.66 -21.73 8.76
CA ILE A 7 0.73 -20.64 8.41
C ILE A 7 1.39 -19.28 8.66
N ALA A 8 2.06 -19.10 9.80
CA ALA A 8 2.77 -17.85 10.10
C ALA A 8 3.88 -17.55 9.07
N ARG A 9 4.61 -18.57 8.59
CA ARG A 9 5.62 -18.41 7.53
C ARG A 9 5.00 -18.05 6.18
N LEU A 10 3.88 -18.65 5.81
CA LEU A 10 3.15 -18.34 4.58
C LEU A 10 2.63 -16.90 4.59
N ILE A 11 2.05 -16.47 5.70
CA ILE A 11 1.56 -15.09 5.88
C ILE A 11 2.71 -14.08 5.82
N ALA A 12 3.90 -14.44 6.32
CA ALA A 12 5.08 -13.57 6.27
C ALA A 12 5.77 -13.53 4.88
N SER A 13 5.29 -14.30 3.89
CA SER A 13 5.95 -14.42 2.60
C SER A 13 5.51 -13.32 1.62
N THR A 14 6.50 -12.62 1.06
CA THR A 14 6.29 -11.57 0.04
C THR A 14 5.45 -12.06 -1.16
N PRO A 15 5.64 -13.27 -1.70
CA PRO A 15 4.82 -13.74 -2.82
C PRO A 15 3.34 -13.89 -2.45
N VAL A 16 3.03 -14.34 -1.24
CA VAL A 16 1.64 -14.43 -0.77
C VAL A 16 1.02 -13.04 -0.65
N HIS A 17 1.74 -12.06 -0.10
CA HIS A 17 1.26 -10.68 -0.07
C HIS A 17 0.98 -10.11 -1.47
N VAL A 18 1.88 -10.37 -2.42
CA VAL A 18 1.71 -9.96 -3.81
C VAL A 18 0.48 -10.63 -4.44
N ALA A 19 0.33 -11.95 -4.27
CA ALA A 19 -0.79 -12.70 -4.81
C ALA A 19 -2.13 -12.25 -4.22
N VAL A 20 -2.19 -12.08 -2.89
CA VAL A 20 -3.39 -11.58 -2.20
C VAL A 20 -3.73 -10.16 -2.67
N GLY A 21 -2.75 -9.26 -2.74
CA GLY A 21 -2.95 -7.90 -3.24
C GLY A 21 -3.44 -7.88 -4.68
N PHE A 22 -2.81 -8.69 -5.54
CA PHE A 22 -3.20 -8.84 -6.94
C PHE A 22 -4.66 -9.32 -7.08
N LEU A 23 -5.02 -10.41 -6.39
CA LEU A 23 -6.33 -11.03 -6.51
C LEU A 23 -7.43 -10.17 -5.87
N ALA A 24 -7.19 -9.61 -4.68
CA ALA A 24 -8.18 -8.80 -3.99
C ALA A 24 -8.47 -7.50 -4.75
N MET A 25 -7.42 -6.75 -5.12
CA MET A 25 -7.60 -5.47 -5.78
C MET A 25 -7.95 -5.63 -7.26
N GLY A 26 -7.36 -6.61 -7.95
CA GLY A 26 -7.74 -6.96 -9.32
C GLY A 26 -9.19 -7.46 -9.40
N GLY A 27 -9.61 -8.31 -8.46
CA GLY A 27 -11.00 -8.77 -8.36
C GLY A 27 -12.00 -7.63 -8.12
N TRP A 28 -11.66 -6.67 -7.25
CA TRP A 28 -12.46 -5.47 -7.07
C TRP A 28 -12.60 -4.67 -8.37
N ALA A 29 -11.51 -4.48 -9.11
CA ALA A 29 -11.54 -3.75 -10.38
C ALA A 29 -12.39 -4.46 -11.46
N VAL A 30 -12.36 -5.79 -11.52
CA VAL A 30 -13.26 -6.58 -12.38
C VAL A 30 -14.72 -6.32 -11.99
N PHE A 31 -15.04 -6.41 -10.71
CA PHE A 31 -16.39 -6.17 -10.19
C PHE A 31 -16.89 -4.74 -10.47
N ALA A 32 -16.06 -3.73 -10.20
CA ALA A 32 -16.39 -2.33 -10.42
C ALA A 32 -16.65 -1.99 -11.90
N ASN A 33 -16.08 -2.76 -12.83
CA ASN A 33 -16.24 -2.55 -14.26
C ASN A 33 -17.19 -3.57 -14.92
N ALA A 34 -17.92 -4.39 -14.15
CA ALA A 34 -18.71 -5.51 -14.66
C ALA A 34 -19.74 -5.15 -15.74
N GLY A 35 -20.30 -3.93 -15.69
CA GLY A 35 -21.26 -3.43 -16.67
C GLY A 35 -20.69 -2.92 -17.99
N HIS A 36 -19.36 -2.91 -18.19
CA HIS A 36 -18.72 -2.22 -19.31
C HIS A 36 -18.06 -3.18 -20.33
N GLY A 37 -18.45 -4.45 -20.30
CA GLY A 37 -17.98 -5.47 -21.24
C GLY A 37 -16.74 -6.22 -20.77
N LEU A 38 -16.63 -7.49 -21.20
CA LEU A 38 -15.64 -8.45 -20.71
C LEU A 38 -14.19 -7.95 -20.86
N ARG A 39 -13.86 -7.34 -22.01
CA ARG A 39 -12.51 -6.80 -22.27
C ARG A 39 -12.13 -5.71 -21.28
N ALA A 40 -13.03 -4.78 -21.00
CA ALA A 40 -12.77 -3.66 -20.09
C ALA A 40 -12.63 -4.15 -18.65
N MET A 41 -13.49 -5.08 -18.23
CA MET A 41 -13.43 -5.72 -16.90
C MET A 41 -12.08 -6.40 -16.65
N LEU A 42 -11.66 -7.28 -17.56
CA LEU A 42 -10.43 -8.05 -17.42
C LEU A 42 -9.19 -7.16 -17.48
N LEU A 43 -9.20 -6.15 -18.37
CA LEU A 43 -8.10 -5.19 -18.45
C LEU A 43 -7.98 -4.36 -17.16
N ALA A 44 -9.10 -3.86 -16.63
CA ALA A 44 -9.11 -3.14 -15.36
C ALA A 44 -8.62 -4.01 -14.20
N GLY A 45 -9.06 -5.26 -14.15
CA GLY A 45 -8.59 -6.26 -13.18
C GLY A 45 -7.10 -6.51 -13.24
N LEU A 46 -6.57 -6.76 -14.44
CA LEU A 46 -5.16 -7.06 -14.65
C LEU A 46 -4.26 -5.85 -14.33
N VAL A 47 -4.65 -4.65 -14.78
CA VAL A 47 -3.93 -3.40 -14.49
C VAL A 47 -3.89 -3.16 -12.98
N GLN A 48 -5.02 -3.25 -12.29
CA GLN A 48 -5.10 -3.05 -10.85
C GLN A 48 -4.29 -4.09 -10.07
N GLY A 49 -4.37 -5.35 -10.49
CA GLY A 49 -3.60 -6.45 -9.90
C GLY A 49 -2.09 -6.22 -10.04
N MET A 50 -1.62 -5.85 -11.24
CA MET A 50 -0.20 -5.57 -11.47
C MET A 50 0.29 -4.37 -10.67
N ILE A 51 -0.47 -3.29 -10.58
CA ILE A 51 -0.12 -2.12 -9.76
C ILE A 51 -0.01 -2.53 -8.28
N SER A 52 -0.97 -3.31 -7.78
CA SER A 52 -0.94 -3.80 -6.39
C SER A 52 0.26 -4.69 -6.09
N GLY A 53 0.63 -5.58 -7.02
CA GLY A 53 1.85 -6.38 -6.91
C GLY A 53 3.12 -5.53 -6.94
N ALA A 54 3.20 -4.56 -7.86
CA ALA A 54 4.33 -3.65 -8.00
C ALA A 54 4.52 -2.79 -6.74
N LEU A 55 3.44 -2.24 -6.18
CA LEU A 55 3.48 -1.51 -4.91
C LEU A 55 3.93 -2.42 -3.76
N THR A 56 3.43 -3.65 -3.69
CA THR A 56 3.82 -4.61 -2.64
C THR A 56 5.32 -4.95 -2.69
N LEU A 57 5.92 -5.03 -3.89
CA LEU A 57 7.35 -5.30 -4.08
C LEU A 57 8.23 -4.05 -3.93
N GLY A 58 7.79 -2.90 -4.44
CA GLY A 58 8.61 -1.70 -4.61
C GLY A 58 8.48 -0.65 -3.49
N LEU A 59 7.36 -0.62 -2.77
CA LEU A 59 7.07 0.47 -1.82
C LEU A 59 8.00 0.42 -0.61
N LYS A 60 8.29 -0.77 -0.08
CA LYS A 60 9.24 -0.93 1.05
C LYS A 60 10.61 -0.36 0.70
N ARG A 61 11.12 -0.67 -0.49
CA ARG A 61 12.44 -0.22 -0.97
C ARG A 61 12.48 1.29 -1.18
N SER A 62 11.40 1.87 -1.69
CA SER A 62 11.25 3.31 -1.90
C SER A 62 11.19 4.08 -0.58
N VAL A 63 10.40 3.57 0.38
CA VAL A 63 10.28 4.16 1.73
C VAL A 63 11.60 4.07 2.49
N ASP A 64 12.29 2.92 2.46
CA ASP A 64 13.59 2.75 3.13
C ASP A 64 14.66 3.67 2.54
N TRP A 65 14.63 3.95 1.23
CA TRP A 65 15.55 4.90 0.58
C TRP A 65 15.29 6.37 0.95
N MET A 66 14.02 6.74 1.18
CA MET A 66 13.64 8.11 1.60
C MET A 66 13.92 8.36 3.09
N ARG A 67 13.83 7.32 3.92
CA ARG A 67 13.88 7.38 5.38
C ARG A 67 15.10 8.09 6.00
N PRO A 68 16.35 7.87 5.55
CA PRO A 68 17.51 8.54 6.14
C PRO A 68 17.56 10.05 5.86
N ARG A 69 16.83 10.53 4.84
CA ARG A 69 16.88 11.94 4.40
C ARG A 69 15.88 12.86 5.11
N MET A 70 14.93 12.31 5.87
CA MET A 70 13.72 13.04 6.31
C MET A 70 13.41 12.89 7.80
N ALA A 71 14.40 12.46 8.59
CA ALA A 71 14.22 11.94 9.95
C ALA A 71 14.10 12.99 11.07
N ARG A 72 13.73 14.26 10.79
CA ARG A 72 13.53 15.28 11.85
C ARG A 72 12.35 16.24 11.56
N GLY A 73 11.57 16.55 12.59
CA GLY A 73 10.50 17.56 12.56
C GLY A 73 9.28 17.20 11.68
N PRO A 74 8.64 18.17 10.99
CA PRO A 74 7.49 17.93 10.11
C PRO A 74 7.77 16.93 8.96
N GLY A 75 9.06 16.63 8.70
CA GLY A 75 9.51 15.57 7.79
C GLY A 75 9.02 14.17 8.14
N TYR A 76 8.40 13.95 9.31
CA TYR A 76 7.77 12.68 9.68
C TYR A 76 6.49 12.38 8.89
N TRP A 77 5.74 13.40 8.47
CA TRP A 77 4.52 13.26 7.67
C TRP A 77 4.80 13.14 6.17
N LEU A 78 5.98 13.58 5.75
CA LEU A 78 6.32 13.70 4.34
C LEU A 78 6.45 12.33 3.63
N PRO A 79 7.09 11.29 4.20
CA PRO A 79 7.13 9.97 3.58
C PRO A 79 5.75 9.32 3.31
N PRO A 80 4.80 9.28 4.27
CA PRO A 80 3.47 8.74 3.99
C PRO A 80 2.67 9.57 2.98
N LEU A 81 2.81 10.90 2.99
CA LEU A 81 2.17 11.78 2.00
C LEU A 81 2.71 11.54 0.59
N VAL A 82 4.03 11.45 0.44
CA VAL A 82 4.64 11.13 -0.86
C VAL A 82 4.22 9.74 -1.33
N ALA A 83 4.23 8.74 -0.44
CA ALA A 83 3.82 7.38 -0.77
C ALA A 83 2.38 7.32 -1.31
N ILE A 84 1.44 8.01 -0.65
CA ILE A 84 0.05 8.03 -1.13
C ILE A 84 -0.12 8.84 -2.41
N SER A 85 0.56 9.98 -2.54
CA SER A 85 0.49 10.79 -3.75
C SER A 85 1.01 10.04 -4.97
N VAL A 86 2.16 9.36 -4.83
CA VAL A 86 2.73 8.53 -5.91
C VAL A 86 1.82 7.35 -6.23
N SER A 87 1.26 6.68 -5.22
CA SER A 87 0.35 5.54 -5.44
C SER A 87 -0.93 5.98 -6.15
N ALA A 88 -1.53 7.09 -5.73
CA ALA A 88 -2.72 7.65 -6.36
C ALA A 88 -2.44 8.09 -7.79
N LEU A 89 -1.32 8.78 -8.04
CA LEU A 89 -0.93 9.20 -9.38
C LEU A 89 -0.74 7.99 -10.30
N LEU A 90 -0.01 6.97 -9.84
CA LEU A 90 0.21 5.74 -10.61
C LEU A 90 -1.11 5.04 -10.96
N LEU A 91 -2.01 4.89 -9.99
CA LEU A 91 -3.33 4.27 -10.17
C LEU A 91 -4.17 5.02 -11.21
N VAL A 92 -4.31 6.33 -11.04
CA VAL A 92 -5.10 7.17 -11.95
C VAL A 92 -4.50 7.13 -13.35
N SER A 93 -3.19 7.32 -13.48
CA SER A 93 -2.50 7.37 -14.77
C SER A 93 -2.65 6.05 -15.53
N ALA A 94 -2.43 4.93 -14.86
CA ALA A 94 -2.50 3.61 -15.49
C ALA A 94 -3.93 3.28 -15.94
N HIS A 95 -4.94 3.53 -15.10
CA HIS A 95 -6.34 3.27 -15.48
C HIS A 95 -6.82 4.21 -16.58
N TRP A 96 -6.35 5.46 -16.59
CA TRP A 96 -6.64 6.41 -17.66
C TRP A 96 -6.03 5.98 -18.99
N LEU A 97 -4.75 5.60 -19.01
CA LEU A 97 -4.06 5.10 -20.20
C LEU A 97 -4.68 3.81 -20.75
N CYS A 98 -5.21 2.95 -19.88
CA CYS A 98 -5.89 1.72 -20.28
C CYS A 98 -7.36 1.91 -20.66
N GLY A 99 -7.91 3.13 -20.58
CA GLY A 99 -9.30 3.41 -20.92
C GLY A 99 -10.30 2.74 -19.98
N THR A 100 -9.96 2.62 -18.69
CA THR A 100 -10.85 2.01 -17.70
C THR A 100 -12.11 2.89 -17.54
N PRO A 101 -13.32 2.35 -17.77
CA PRO A 101 -14.55 3.15 -17.77
C PRO A 101 -14.86 3.81 -16.42
N GLN A 102 -14.70 3.05 -15.33
CA GLN A 102 -15.06 3.48 -13.98
C GLN A 102 -13.80 3.67 -13.12
N ILE A 103 -12.94 4.63 -13.48
CA ILE A 103 -11.67 4.88 -12.76
C ILE A 103 -11.93 5.15 -11.28
N VAL A 104 -12.88 6.04 -10.96
CA VAL A 104 -13.17 6.43 -9.57
C VAL A 104 -13.58 5.23 -8.72
N ALA A 105 -14.54 4.42 -9.17
CA ALA A 105 -14.97 3.23 -8.45
C ALA A 105 -13.84 2.17 -8.32
N THR A 106 -12.99 2.08 -9.35
CA THR A 106 -11.86 1.15 -9.39
C THR A 106 -10.77 1.51 -8.37
N ILE A 107 -10.50 2.80 -8.16
CA ILE A 107 -9.42 3.26 -7.26
C ILE A 107 -9.92 3.62 -5.85
N ALA A 108 -11.21 3.86 -5.65
CA ALA A 108 -11.77 4.30 -4.37
C ALA A 108 -11.43 3.33 -3.22
N VAL A 109 -11.70 2.04 -3.40
CA VAL A 109 -11.40 1.02 -2.38
C VAL A 109 -9.89 0.91 -2.11
N PRO A 110 -9.02 0.73 -3.12
CA PRO A 110 -7.57 0.72 -2.91
C PRO A 110 -7.03 1.98 -2.18
N LEU A 111 -7.55 3.16 -2.52
CA LEU A 111 -7.15 4.42 -1.88
C LEU A 111 -7.64 4.50 -0.43
N CYS A 112 -8.89 4.11 -0.15
CA CYS A 112 -9.42 4.08 1.22
C CYS A 112 -8.63 3.12 2.11
N VAL A 113 -8.27 1.93 1.59
CA VAL A 113 -7.42 0.97 2.31
C VAL A 113 -6.04 1.57 2.58
N SER A 114 -5.43 2.21 1.58
CA SER A 114 -4.12 2.85 1.70
C SER A 114 -4.13 4.01 2.71
N LEU A 115 -5.14 4.88 2.66
CA LEU A 115 -5.35 5.96 3.62
C LEU A 115 -5.48 5.44 5.04
N SER A 116 -6.37 4.46 5.24
CA SER A 116 -6.63 3.86 6.56
C SER A 116 -5.37 3.25 7.15
N TYR A 117 -4.61 2.51 6.33
CA TYR A 117 -3.33 1.92 6.72
C TYR A 117 -2.32 2.98 7.13
N ILE A 118 -2.11 4.00 6.30
CA ILE A 118 -1.15 5.08 6.54
C ILE A 118 -1.49 5.84 7.83
N PHE A 119 -2.76 6.19 8.03
CA PHE A 119 -3.20 6.95 9.19
C PHE A 119 -3.02 6.14 10.49
N THR A 120 -3.44 4.87 10.48
CA THR A 120 -3.31 3.96 11.62
C THR A 120 -1.84 3.70 11.95
N TYR A 121 -1.02 3.41 10.94
CA TYR A 121 0.42 3.19 11.11
C TYR A 121 1.11 4.42 11.70
N ASN A 122 0.78 5.62 11.21
CA ASN A 122 1.37 6.87 11.68
C ASN A 122 0.99 7.14 13.16
N ILE A 123 -0.30 7.05 13.52
CA ILE A 123 -0.77 7.23 14.90
C ILE A 123 -0.11 6.25 15.86
N LEU A 124 -0.11 4.95 15.51
CA LEU A 124 0.47 3.92 16.37
C LEU A 124 1.97 4.15 16.59
N ARG A 125 2.66 4.60 15.54
CA ARG A 125 4.09 4.89 15.61
C ARG A 125 4.39 6.14 16.44
N GLN A 126 3.57 7.19 16.34
CA GLN A 126 3.66 8.37 17.22
C GLN A 126 3.50 7.99 18.69
N ARG A 127 2.50 7.16 19.02
CA ARG A 127 2.29 6.65 20.38
C ARG A 127 3.48 5.84 20.91
N ARG A 128 4.16 5.09 20.04
CA ARG A 128 5.38 4.33 20.41
C ARG A 128 6.62 5.21 20.56
N ALA A 129 6.76 6.26 19.74
CA ALA A 129 7.87 7.21 19.84
C ALA A 129 7.79 8.03 21.15
N GLY A 130 6.59 8.47 21.55
CA GLY A 130 6.37 9.16 22.83
C GLY A 130 6.51 8.25 24.07
N ARG A 131 6.56 6.92 23.90
CA ARG A 131 6.76 5.95 24.99
C ARG A 131 8.22 5.57 25.24
N ARG A 132 9.19 6.03 24.43
CA ARG A 132 10.61 5.82 24.76
C ARG A 132 10.96 6.81 25.89
N PRO A 133 11.26 6.34 27.12
CA PRO A 133 11.73 7.23 28.16
C PRO A 133 13.07 7.82 27.72
N ASP A 134 13.18 9.13 27.84
CA ASP A 134 14.41 9.88 27.64
C ASP A 134 15.47 9.30 28.59
N ARG A 135 16.41 8.51 28.04
CA ARG A 135 17.53 8.00 28.80
C ARG A 135 18.43 9.19 29.06
N LYS A 136 18.23 9.85 30.21
CA LYS A 136 19.18 10.79 30.77
C LYS A 136 20.51 10.07 30.92
N ASP A 137 21.52 10.53 30.19
CA ASP A 137 22.90 10.09 30.38
C ASP A 137 23.37 10.54 31.78
N PRO A 138 23.86 9.62 32.63
CA PRO A 138 24.40 9.98 33.94
C PRO A 138 25.86 10.39 33.74
N HIS A 139 26.09 11.65 33.40
CA HIS A 139 27.39 12.28 33.58
C HIS A 139 27.20 13.52 34.47
N GLY A 140 27.26 13.26 35.78
CA GLY A 140 27.62 14.22 36.82
C GLY A 140 28.94 13.80 37.43
#